data_AF-A0A7C6ZV51-F1
#
_entry.id   AF-A0A7C6ZV51-F1
#
_cell.length_a   1.000
_cell.length_b   1.000
_cell.length_c   1.000
_cell.angle_alpha   90.00
_cell.angle_beta   90.00
_cell.angle_gamma   90.00
#
_symmetry.space_group_name_H-M   'P 1'
#
loop_
_entity.id
_entity.type
_entity.pdbx_description
1 polymer ?
#
loop_
_entity_poly.entity_id
_entity_poly.type
_entity_poly.pdbx_seq_one_letter_code
_entity_poly.pdbx_strand_id
1 'polypeptide(L)'
;MTKPWARSRRWLIVLLIGALVLATAPVSAAPIAQSDAPQQYTVGDCSRIDRAQLRSEIEAHVLAVLQNNATPLDVDGIVAQKWAELGMDAAIDSEVARAVEEIMHTEDYLNRLISGWWGDKAQEYAERVANDAFGSPVFRTKLDALSAAIGAEIARKVETQFAQAASVALLCLQAYVGEQYSEAFFTRFAERVQQETHTIDLQPLAAPPISALTDHQLALAGVGTILATQLVYRLSQKLSQKIAQRVAGKVVGRILGKAGSSFIPIAGWVIGIGMIVYDLWEGGQGALPQIQEGLQSQEVKLKIREEIATAIKDDLPEQASLIALETAVSLTEQWQGFCGAYEYVCAVAEANPDFQRLLQEVTLNEMDSVAALVNFYMRELGRAELDRALADGTLTQLLAMPDAALTVLRDTHSTATAIAWATLAGDRLDLVAAWQMHRHATPDEFTPATFTALTALGEEGAQKLLALPADKRAALLALPGDVLTRLVAVEPAADLDWLAGYLLLPGEEPQTIAQEVVEGRVSVAELRNPAQRAAPLTSATPVTVALNAASAVASTPTPDVRASDASGLVLLWLLLIGVLGAGVTAWWQQQRTRANRRQL
;
A
#
# COMPACT_ATOMS: atom_id res chain seq x y z
N MET A 1 42.17 76.14 -26.34
CA MET A 1 42.65 74.76 -26.15
C MET A 1 42.92 74.52 -24.66
N THR A 2 41.93 73.99 -23.94
CA THR A 2 42.10 73.36 -22.60
C THR A 2 40.94 72.39 -22.38
N LYS A 3 41.29 71.10 -22.38
CA LYS A 3 40.60 69.85 -22.00
C LYS A 3 39.12 69.90 -21.50
N PRO A 4 38.15 69.38 -22.29
CA PRO A 4 36.82 68.98 -21.79
C PRO A 4 36.80 67.60 -21.09
N TRP A 5 37.95 66.94 -20.91
CA TRP A 5 38.04 65.57 -20.36
C TRP A 5 37.87 65.45 -18.84
N ALA A 6 37.82 66.56 -18.09
CA ALA A 6 37.66 66.53 -16.63
C ALA A 6 36.18 66.49 -16.19
N ARG A 7 35.23 66.95 -17.03
CA ARG A 7 33.80 66.88 -16.73
C ARG A 7 33.25 65.47 -16.93
N SER A 8 33.61 64.79 -18.02
CA SER A 8 33.09 63.44 -18.32
C SER A 8 33.49 62.38 -17.27
N ARG A 9 34.72 62.48 -16.72
CA ARG A 9 35.19 61.56 -15.67
C ARG A 9 34.50 61.76 -14.32
N ARG A 10 34.04 62.98 -14.01
CA ARG A 10 33.25 63.25 -12.79
C ARG A 10 31.83 62.67 -12.89
N TRP A 11 31.22 62.70 -14.07
CA TRP A 11 29.91 62.08 -14.29
C TRP A 11 29.96 60.55 -14.25
N LEU A 12 31.02 59.93 -14.77
CA LEU A 12 31.23 58.48 -14.67
C LEU A 12 31.47 58.01 -13.23
N ILE A 13 32.18 58.78 -12.40
CA ILE A 13 32.39 58.44 -10.98
C ILE A 13 31.10 58.62 -10.17
N VAL A 14 30.30 59.65 -10.47
CA VAL A 14 28.98 59.84 -9.81
C VAL A 14 27.99 58.73 -10.21
N LEU A 15 28.01 58.26 -11.46
CA LEU A 15 27.21 57.13 -11.91
C LEU A 15 27.66 55.80 -11.28
N LEU A 16 28.97 55.58 -11.11
CA LEU A 16 29.48 54.38 -10.44
C LEU A 16 29.21 54.37 -8.93
N ILE A 17 29.26 55.54 -8.26
CA ILE A 17 28.89 55.66 -6.84
C ILE A 17 27.36 55.53 -6.66
N GLY A 18 26.56 56.05 -7.60
CA GLY A 18 25.11 55.84 -7.61
C GLY A 18 24.72 54.37 -7.77
N ALA A 19 25.40 53.63 -8.64
CA ALA A 19 25.18 52.19 -8.83
C ALA A 19 25.62 51.35 -7.60
N LEU A 20 26.66 51.78 -6.88
CA LEU A 20 27.15 51.06 -5.70
C LEU A 20 26.30 51.30 -4.44
N VAL A 21 25.63 52.44 -4.33
CA VAL A 21 24.73 52.75 -3.19
C VAL A 21 23.37 52.05 -3.33
N LEU A 22 22.91 51.75 -4.56
CA LEU A 22 21.68 50.97 -4.81
C LEU A 22 21.82 49.46 -4.50
N ALA A 23 23.03 48.96 -4.23
CA ALA A 23 23.27 47.55 -3.88
C ALA A 23 23.28 47.25 -2.37
N THR A 24 22.98 48.25 -1.51
CA THR A 24 23.03 48.08 -0.03
C THR A 24 21.73 48.42 0.70
N ALA A 25 20.60 48.41 -0.01
CA ALA A 25 19.31 48.38 0.67
C ALA A 25 19.16 47.03 1.40
N PRO A 26 18.82 46.99 2.71
CA PRO A 26 18.37 45.75 3.30
C PRO A 26 17.16 45.30 2.49
N VAL A 27 17.20 44.07 2.00
CA VAL A 27 16.02 43.38 1.45
C VAL A 27 15.05 43.22 2.61
N SER A 28 14.32 44.30 2.92
CA SER A 28 13.02 44.17 3.54
C SER A 28 12.16 43.56 2.46
N ALA A 29 11.93 42.25 2.58
CA ALA A 29 10.96 41.55 1.77
C ALA A 29 9.63 42.30 1.89
N ALA A 30 9.30 43.10 0.88
CA ALA A 30 7.94 43.54 0.68
C ALA A 30 7.11 42.25 0.55
N PRO A 31 5.98 42.11 1.26
CA PRO A 31 5.09 41.00 1.00
C PRO A 31 4.73 41.10 -0.47
N ILE A 32 5.08 40.05 -1.21
CA ILE A 32 4.64 39.87 -2.58
C ILE A 32 3.12 39.94 -2.48
N ALA A 33 2.53 41.02 -3.03
CA ALA A 33 1.12 41.03 -3.33
C ALA A 33 0.92 39.86 -4.31
N GLN A 34 0.43 38.76 -3.77
CA GLN A 34 -0.08 37.63 -4.53
C GLN A 34 -1.20 38.20 -5.39
N SER A 35 -0.87 38.56 -6.63
CA SER A 35 -1.84 38.49 -7.71
C SER A 35 -2.38 37.07 -7.68
N ASP A 36 -3.71 36.92 -7.56
CA ASP A 36 -4.43 35.65 -7.56
C ASP A 36 -4.00 34.78 -8.75
N ALA A 37 -2.94 34.00 -8.54
CA ALA A 37 -2.69 32.77 -9.26
C ALA A 37 -3.78 31.78 -8.80
N PRO A 38 -4.24 30.85 -9.66
CA PRO A 38 -5.19 29.83 -9.22
C PRO A 38 -4.60 29.15 -7.98
N GLN A 39 -5.37 29.14 -6.89
CA GLN A 39 -4.90 28.68 -5.58
C GLN A 39 -4.12 27.38 -5.72
N GLN A 40 -2.79 27.46 -5.58
CA GLN A 40 -1.94 26.29 -5.44
C GLN A 40 -2.28 25.68 -4.08
N TYR A 41 -3.15 24.68 -4.09
CA TYR A 41 -3.57 23.93 -2.92
C TYR A 41 -2.35 23.26 -2.30
N THR A 42 -2.08 23.52 -1.01
CA THR A 42 -0.93 22.96 -0.31
C THR A 42 -1.32 21.66 0.39
N VAL A 43 -0.78 20.54 -0.06
CA VAL A 43 -0.97 19.19 0.54
C VAL A 43 -0.50 19.12 2.01
N GLY A 44 0.21 20.15 2.50
CA GLY A 44 0.66 20.26 3.89
C GLY A 44 -0.45 20.29 4.95
N ASP A 45 -1.71 20.48 4.56
CA ASP A 45 -2.84 20.39 5.51
C ASP A 45 -3.08 18.95 5.99
N CYS A 46 -2.74 17.94 5.18
CA CYS A 46 -2.95 16.54 5.53
C CYS A 46 -2.00 15.99 6.59
N SER A 47 -0.92 16.69 6.98
CA SER A 47 -0.05 16.22 8.06
C SER A 47 -0.68 16.42 9.45
N ARG A 48 -1.60 17.38 9.59
CA ARG A 48 -2.13 17.81 10.90
C ARG A 48 -3.47 17.21 11.27
N ILE A 49 -4.00 16.32 10.44
CA ILE A 49 -5.32 15.73 10.61
C ILE A 49 -5.25 14.40 11.34
N ASP A 50 -6.36 13.99 11.94
CA ASP A 50 -6.49 12.67 12.53
C ASP A 50 -6.94 11.61 11.51
N ARG A 51 -6.89 10.34 11.93
CA ARG A 51 -7.32 9.19 11.12
C ARG A 51 -8.78 9.32 10.64
N ALA A 52 -9.66 9.92 11.44
CA ALA A 52 -11.08 10.02 11.11
C ALA A 52 -11.35 11.06 10.01
N GLN A 53 -10.51 12.10 9.94
CA GLN A 53 -10.58 13.19 8.96
C GLN A 53 -9.85 12.87 7.66
N LEU A 54 -8.87 11.97 7.68
CA LEU A 54 -8.05 11.60 6.51
C LEU A 54 -8.86 11.32 5.25
N ARG A 55 -9.95 10.55 5.36
CA ARG A 55 -10.80 10.22 4.21
C ARG A 55 -11.47 11.45 3.60
N SER A 56 -12.07 12.30 4.44
CA SER A 56 -12.77 13.50 3.95
C SER A 56 -11.80 14.51 3.33
N GLU A 57 -10.58 14.61 3.86
CA GLU A 57 -9.56 15.49 3.28
C GLU A 57 -9.09 14.98 1.92
N ILE A 58 -8.76 13.69 1.80
CA ILE A 58 -8.41 13.10 0.50
C ILE A 58 -9.55 13.31 -0.51
N GLU A 59 -10.80 13.07 -0.11
CA GLU A 59 -11.98 13.28 -0.96
C GLU A 59 -12.08 14.74 -1.44
N ALA A 60 -11.96 15.71 -0.53
CA ALA A 60 -12.03 17.13 -0.84
C ALA A 60 -10.94 17.55 -1.83
N HIS A 61 -9.70 17.10 -1.60
CA HIS A 61 -8.58 17.40 -2.48
C HIS A 61 -8.73 16.79 -3.89
N VAL A 62 -9.14 15.52 -3.97
CA VAL A 62 -9.39 14.84 -5.25
C VAL A 62 -10.51 15.55 -6.00
N LEU A 63 -11.60 15.89 -5.31
CA LEU A 63 -12.73 16.59 -5.92
C LEU A 63 -12.33 17.98 -6.44
N ALA A 64 -11.55 18.73 -5.69
CA ALA A 64 -11.06 20.04 -6.11
C ALA A 64 -10.23 19.96 -7.41
N VAL A 65 -9.37 18.93 -7.54
CA VAL A 65 -8.58 18.71 -8.77
C VAL A 65 -9.49 18.33 -9.95
N LEU A 66 -10.46 17.44 -9.73
CA LEU A 66 -11.38 17.01 -10.79
C LEU A 66 -12.35 18.12 -11.24
N GLN A 67 -12.66 19.08 -10.37
CA GLN A 67 -13.53 20.23 -10.69
C GLN A 67 -12.77 21.42 -11.27
N ASN A 68 -11.47 21.56 -10.98
CA ASN A 68 -10.62 22.61 -11.52
C ASN A 68 -10.24 22.32 -12.98
N ASN A 69 -11.09 22.79 -13.89
CA ASN A 69 -10.85 22.71 -15.33
C ASN A 69 -10.13 23.98 -15.82
N ALA A 70 -8.84 23.86 -16.17
CA ALA A 70 -8.15 24.93 -16.92
C ALA A 70 -8.72 25.10 -18.34
N THR A 71 -9.33 24.04 -18.90
CA THR A 71 -10.03 24.06 -20.19
C THR A 71 -11.35 23.27 -20.07
N PRO A 72 -12.52 23.87 -20.35
CA PRO A 72 -13.79 23.15 -20.33
C PRO A 72 -13.82 22.00 -21.34
N LEU A 73 -14.37 20.85 -20.94
CA LEU A 73 -14.55 19.70 -21.81
C LEU A 73 -15.61 20.00 -22.89
N ASP A 74 -15.21 19.96 -24.16
CA ASP A 74 -16.13 20.09 -25.30
C ASP A 74 -16.94 18.80 -25.52
N VAL A 75 -17.96 18.61 -24.69
CA VAL A 75 -18.86 17.44 -24.77
C VAL A 75 -19.62 17.41 -26.10
N ASP A 76 -20.07 18.57 -26.60
CA ASP A 76 -20.85 18.64 -27.83
C ASP A 76 -20.01 18.18 -29.04
N GLY A 77 -18.76 18.64 -29.13
CA GLY A 77 -17.83 18.22 -30.17
C GLY A 77 -17.50 16.72 -30.10
N ILE A 78 -17.32 16.16 -28.90
CA ILE A 78 -17.09 14.72 -28.71
C ILE A 78 -18.28 13.90 -29.19
N VAL A 79 -19.49 14.27 -28.76
CA VAL A 79 -20.72 13.56 -29.16
C VAL A 79 -20.90 13.66 -30.68
N ALA A 80 -20.73 14.84 -31.28
CA ALA A 80 -20.84 15.02 -32.72
C ALA A 80 -19.82 14.20 -33.52
N GLN A 81 -18.57 14.16 -33.07
CA GLN A 81 -17.54 13.34 -33.69
C GLN A 81 -17.90 11.85 -33.63
N LYS A 82 -18.23 11.32 -32.45
CA LYS A 82 -18.54 9.89 -32.28
C LYS A 82 -19.85 9.48 -32.96
N TRP A 83 -20.81 10.39 -33.02
CA TRP A 83 -22.05 10.22 -33.77
C TRP A 83 -21.78 9.98 -35.26
N ALA A 84 -20.91 10.79 -35.87
CA ALA A 84 -20.52 10.66 -37.27
C ALA A 84 -19.67 9.40 -37.50
N GLU A 85 -18.67 9.14 -36.66
CA GLU A 85 -17.78 7.97 -36.77
C GLU A 85 -18.55 6.64 -36.73
N LEU A 86 -19.62 6.55 -35.92
CA LEU A 86 -20.42 5.32 -35.76
C LEU A 86 -21.59 5.21 -36.74
N GLY A 87 -21.82 6.23 -37.57
CA GLY A 87 -22.89 6.27 -38.56
C GLY A 87 -24.29 6.26 -37.94
N MET A 88 -24.50 7.01 -36.86
CA MET A 88 -25.79 7.03 -36.15
C MET A 88 -26.94 7.54 -37.02
N ASP A 89 -26.68 8.47 -37.95
CA ASP A 89 -27.69 8.95 -38.90
C ASP A 89 -28.23 7.80 -39.74
N ALA A 90 -27.34 6.98 -40.32
CA ALA A 90 -27.73 5.84 -41.14
C ALA A 90 -28.46 4.76 -40.32
N ALA A 91 -28.08 4.57 -39.05
CA ALA A 91 -28.75 3.64 -38.15
C ALA A 91 -30.18 4.10 -37.82
N ILE A 92 -30.39 5.40 -37.59
CA ILE A 92 -31.73 5.97 -37.40
C ILE A 92 -32.54 5.80 -38.68
N ASP A 93 -31.97 6.14 -39.83
CA ASP A 93 -32.67 6.05 -41.11
C ASP A 93 -33.11 4.63 -41.43
N SER A 94 -32.23 3.64 -41.24
CA SER A 94 -32.55 2.24 -41.48
C SER A 94 -33.62 1.70 -40.53
N GLU A 95 -33.57 2.06 -39.24
CA GLU A 95 -34.53 1.56 -38.26
C GLU A 95 -35.91 2.21 -38.39
N VAL A 96 -35.97 3.50 -38.75
CA VAL A 96 -37.24 4.17 -39.07
C VAL A 96 -37.85 3.56 -40.34
N ALA A 97 -37.06 3.32 -41.39
CA ALA A 97 -37.55 2.68 -42.61
C ALA A 97 -38.08 1.26 -42.34
N ARG A 98 -37.36 0.48 -41.52
CA ARG A 98 -37.79 -0.85 -41.09
C ARG A 98 -39.13 -0.81 -40.37
N ALA A 99 -39.29 0.09 -39.39
CA ALA A 99 -40.51 0.22 -38.61
C ALA A 99 -41.71 0.67 -39.46
N VAL A 100 -41.47 1.52 -40.47
CA VAL A 100 -42.51 1.93 -41.44
C VAL A 100 -42.93 0.74 -42.32
N GLU A 101 -41.98 -0.02 -42.84
CA GLU A 101 -42.27 -1.21 -43.66
C GLU A 101 -43.05 -2.27 -42.87
N GLU A 102 -42.72 -2.45 -41.59
CA GLU A 102 -43.45 -3.37 -40.70
C GLU A 102 -44.92 -2.97 -40.54
N ILE A 103 -45.22 -1.68 -40.35
CA ILE A 103 -46.60 -1.19 -40.34
C ILE A 103 -47.25 -1.37 -41.71
N MET A 104 -46.52 -1.13 -42.81
CA MET A 104 -47.03 -1.33 -44.17
C MET A 104 -47.44 -2.78 -44.46
N HIS A 105 -46.79 -3.75 -43.85
CA HIS A 105 -47.10 -5.17 -44.00
C HIS A 105 -48.17 -5.69 -43.02
N THR A 106 -48.35 -5.03 -41.88
CA THR A 106 -49.18 -5.55 -40.78
C THR A 106 -50.58 -4.92 -40.69
N GLU A 107 -50.76 -3.68 -41.15
CA GLU A 107 -52.06 -2.98 -41.10
C GLU A 107 -52.87 -3.12 -42.40
N ASP A 108 -54.19 -3.24 -42.27
CA ASP A 108 -55.11 -3.27 -43.39
C ASP A 108 -55.03 -1.97 -44.23
N TYR A 109 -55.04 -2.13 -45.55
CA TYR A 109 -54.93 -1.05 -46.53
C TYR A 109 -55.89 0.13 -46.25
N LEU A 110 -57.08 -0.13 -45.71
CA LEU A 110 -58.07 0.89 -45.35
C LEU A 110 -57.68 1.72 -44.11
N ASN A 111 -57.09 1.12 -43.08
CA ASN A 111 -56.61 1.87 -41.90
C ASN A 111 -55.41 2.75 -42.27
N ARG A 112 -54.53 2.25 -43.16
CA ARG A 112 -53.42 3.03 -43.72
C ARG A 112 -53.93 4.23 -44.52
N LEU A 113 -54.94 4.04 -45.37
CA LEU A 113 -55.56 5.12 -46.14
C LEU A 113 -56.18 6.18 -45.22
N ILE A 114 -56.90 5.78 -44.17
CA ILE A 114 -57.58 6.70 -43.22
C ILE A 114 -56.59 7.54 -42.40
N SER A 115 -55.38 7.02 -42.11
CA SER A 115 -54.35 7.78 -41.38
C SER A 115 -53.90 9.07 -42.08
N GLY A 116 -54.00 9.16 -43.41
CA GLY A 116 -53.72 10.40 -44.15
C GLY A 116 -54.79 11.48 -43.97
N TRP A 117 -55.95 11.13 -43.40
CA TRP A 117 -57.13 11.98 -43.31
C TRP A 117 -57.52 12.32 -41.86
N TRP A 118 -56.94 11.63 -40.86
CA TRP A 118 -57.28 11.76 -39.44
C TRP A 118 -56.01 11.92 -38.59
N GLY A 119 -55.85 13.09 -37.96
CA GLY A 119 -54.67 13.45 -37.16
C GLY A 119 -54.37 12.46 -36.02
N ASP A 120 -55.41 11.95 -35.34
CA ASP A 120 -55.25 11.00 -34.23
C ASP A 120 -54.63 9.67 -34.68
N LYS A 121 -54.92 9.22 -35.91
CA LYS A 121 -54.34 7.99 -36.47
C LYS A 121 -52.92 8.19 -36.99
N ALA A 122 -52.62 9.34 -37.58
CA ALA A 122 -51.24 9.69 -37.93
C ALA A 122 -50.36 9.79 -36.68
N GLN A 123 -50.90 10.30 -35.57
CA GLN A 123 -50.22 10.32 -34.27
C GLN A 123 -49.93 8.91 -33.75
N GLU A 124 -50.94 8.03 -33.74
CA GLU A 124 -50.77 6.65 -33.30
C GLU A 124 -49.69 5.92 -34.13
N TYR A 125 -49.68 6.12 -35.45
CA TYR A 125 -48.65 5.52 -36.31
C TYR A 125 -47.27 6.13 -36.09
N ALA A 126 -47.15 7.45 -35.91
CA ALA A 126 -45.87 8.07 -35.59
C ALA A 126 -45.29 7.56 -34.26
N GLU A 127 -46.13 7.43 -33.24
CA GLU A 127 -45.74 6.86 -31.94
C GLU A 127 -45.33 5.39 -32.09
N ARG A 128 -46.06 4.60 -32.87
CA ARG A 128 -45.74 3.18 -33.10
C ARG A 128 -44.43 3.01 -33.88
N VAL A 129 -44.25 3.73 -34.99
CA VAL A 129 -43.00 3.73 -35.79
C VAL A 129 -41.83 4.10 -34.91
N ALA A 130 -41.95 5.17 -34.13
CA ALA A 130 -40.84 5.64 -33.33
C ALA A 130 -40.54 4.72 -32.13
N ASN A 131 -41.55 4.15 -31.48
CA ASN A 131 -41.35 3.16 -30.42
C ASN A 131 -40.67 1.90 -30.96
N ASP A 132 -41.05 1.44 -32.15
CA ASP A 132 -40.42 0.27 -32.77
C ASP A 132 -38.99 0.57 -33.26
N ALA A 133 -38.79 1.69 -33.96
CA ALA A 133 -37.48 2.10 -34.48
C ALA A 133 -36.46 2.37 -33.35
N PHE A 134 -36.80 3.22 -32.37
CA PHE A 134 -35.89 3.58 -31.28
C PHE A 134 -35.90 2.56 -30.12
N GLY A 135 -36.89 1.67 -30.09
CA GLY A 135 -36.93 0.53 -29.19
C GLY A 135 -36.16 -0.69 -29.72
N SER A 136 -35.73 -0.67 -30.99
CA SER A 136 -35.19 -1.85 -31.64
C SER A 136 -33.86 -2.31 -31.01
N PRO A 137 -33.59 -3.63 -31.00
CA PRO A 137 -32.30 -4.15 -30.51
C PRO A 137 -31.10 -3.58 -31.27
N VAL A 138 -31.27 -3.29 -32.57
CA VAL A 138 -30.22 -2.73 -33.44
C VAL A 138 -29.90 -1.29 -33.04
N PHE A 139 -30.92 -0.45 -32.86
CA PHE A 139 -30.73 0.92 -32.40
C PHE A 139 -30.08 0.97 -31.02
N ARG A 140 -30.56 0.13 -30.08
CA ARG A 140 -29.97 0.02 -28.73
C ARG A 140 -28.49 -0.36 -28.76
N THR A 141 -28.14 -1.36 -29.57
CA THR A 141 -26.74 -1.80 -29.72
C THR A 141 -25.86 -0.67 -30.29
N LYS A 142 -26.37 0.08 -31.27
CA LYS A 142 -25.66 1.23 -31.84
C LYS A 142 -25.49 2.36 -30.83
N LEU A 143 -26.52 2.62 -30.03
CA LEU A 143 -26.48 3.60 -28.97
C LEU A 143 -25.53 3.21 -27.83
N ASP A 144 -25.46 1.93 -27.48
CA ASP A 144 -24.49 1.42 -26.49
C ASP A 144 -23.06 1.59 -27.00
N ALA A 145 -22.81 1.28 -28.28
CA ALA A 145 -21.52 1.52 -28.92
C ALA A 145 -21.14 3.02 -28.93
N LEU A 146 -22.10 3.89 -29.21
CA LEU A 146 -21.92 5.34 -29.11
C LEU A 146 -21.57 5.79 -27.69
N SER A 147 -22.32 5.30 -26.71
CA SER A 147 -22.11 5.60 -25.29
C SER A 147 -20.71 5.18 -24.84
N ALA A 148 -20.28 3.98 -25.22
CA ALA A 148 -18.94 3.46 -24.93
C ALA A 148 -17.83 4.29 -25.60
N ALA A 149 -18.01 4.67 -26.87
CA ALA A 149 -17.03 5.48 -27.60
C ALA A 149 -16.90 6.90 -27.03
N ILE A 150 -18.01 7.53 -26.64
CA ILE A 150 -18.02 8.82 -25.97
C ILE A 150 -17.35 8.70 -24.59
N GLY A 151 -17.70 7.67 -23.82
CA GLY A 151 -17.10 7.40 -22.50
C GLY A 151 -15.58 7.27 -22.57
N ALA A 152 -15.07 6.52 -23.54
CA ALA A 152 -13.64 6.34 -23.76
C ALA A 152 -12.93 7.64 -24.17
N GLU A 153 -13.54 8.46 -25.03
CA GLU A 153 -12.94 9.74 -25.45
C GLU A 153 -12.93 10.78 -24.32
N ILE A 154 -14.01 10.85 -23.54
CA ILE A 154 -14.06 11.71 -22.35
C ILE A 154 -12.98 11.28 -21.37
N ALA A 155 -12.87 9.98 -21.08
CA ALA A 155 -11.86 9.41 -20.18
C ALA A 155 -10.42 9.76 -20.63
N ARG A 156 -10.14 9.69 -21.94
CA ARG A 156 -8.86 10.13 -22.52
C ARG A 156 -8.60 11.62 -22.31
N LYS A 157 -9.60 12.48 -22.51
CA LYS A 157 -9.43 13.93 -22.36
C LYS A 157 -9.22 14.39 -20.91
N VAL A 158 -9.70 13.62 -19.94
CA VAL A 158 -9.54 13.93 -18.50
C VAL A 158 -8.36 13.20 -17.85
N GLU A 159 -7.66 12.33 -18.58
CA GLU A 159 -6.57 11.47 -18.08
C GLU A 159 -5.57 12.23 -17.20
N THR A 160 -5.10 13.40 -17.65
CA THR A 160 -4.17 14.25 -16.90
C THR A 160 -4.75 14.72 -15.55
N GLN A 161 -6.03 15.08 -15.51
CA GLN A 161 -6.68 15.53 -14.27
C GLN A 161 -6.83 14.38 -13.28
N PHE A 162 -7.13 13.18 -13.78
CA PHE A 162 -7.18 11.98 -12.95
C PHE A 162 -5.81 11.58 -12.42
N ALA A 163 -4.76 11.72 -13.24
CA ALA A 163 -3.37 11.53 -12.80
C ALA A 163 -2.97 12.53 -11.71
N GLN A 164 -3.36 13.80 -11.87
CA GLN A 164 -3.15 14.82 -10.84
C GLN A 164 -3.93 14.50 -9.57
N ALA A 165 -5.20 14.10 -9.68
CA ALA A 165 -6.05 13.82 -8.54
C ALA A 165 -5.55 12.62 -7.72
N ALA A 166 -5.14 11.54 -8.41
CA ALA A 166 -4.47 10.40 -7.78
C ALA A 166 -3.16 10.80 -7.08
N SER A 167 -2.36 11.67 -7.71
CA SER A 167 -1.12 12.18 -7.12
C SER A 167 -1.38 12.98 -5.86
N VAL A 168 -2.38 13.87 -5.86
CA VAL A 168 -2.74 14.67 -4.68
C VAL A 168 -3.27 13.77 -3.55
N ALA A 169 -4.08 12.76 -3.86
CA ALA A 169 -4.54 11.79 -2.87
C ALA A 169 -3.37 11.07 -2.18
N LEU A 170 -2.40 10.58 -2.97
CA LEU A 170 -1.21 9.92 -2.44
C LEU A 170 -0.31 10.85 -1.64
N LEU A 171 -0.11 12.09 -2.10
CA LEU A 171 0.66 13.09 -1.37
C LEU A 171 -0.02 13.44 -0.04
N CYS A 172 -1.35 13.52 -0.01
CA CYS A 172 -2.10 13.74 1.23
C CYS A 172 -1.90 12.58 2.21
N LEU A 173 -2.00 11.34 1.73
CA LEU A 173 -1.70 10.17 2.54
C LEU A 173 -0.23 10.16 2.99
N GLN A 174 0.72 10.49 2.11
CA GLN A 174 2.14 10.58 2.46
C GLN A 174 2.37 11.61 3.56
N ALA A 175 1.78 12.80 3.47
CA ALA A 175 1.91 13.83 4.49
C ALA A 175 1.34 13.37 5.84
N TYR A 176 0.17 12.73 5.83
CA TYR A 176 -0.43 12.15 7.02
C TYR A 176 0.45 11.05 7.64
N VAL A 177 0.87 10.07 6.83
CA VAL A 177 1.67 8.93 7.31
C VAL A 177 3.05 9.39 7.76
N GLY A 178 3.65 10.30 7.00
CA GLY A 178 4.93 10.91 7.29
C GLY A 178 4.93 11.60 8.63
N GLU A 179 3.89 12.35 8.99
CA GLU A 179 3.80 13.02 10.29
C GLU A 179 3.44 12.05 11.44
N GLN A 180 2.41 11.22 11.24
CA GLN A 180 1.85 10.37 12.30
C GLN A 180 2.68 9.11 12.58
N TYR A 181 3.50 8.67 11.63
CA TYR A 181 4.30 7.45 11.71
C TYR A 181 5.74 7.75 11.32
N SER A 182 6.09 7.65 10.03
CA SER A 182 7.36 8.08 9.45
C SER A 182 7.34 8.01 7.92
N GLU A 183 8.30 8.69 7.29
CA GLU A 183 8.50 8.60 5.83
C GLU A 183 8.84 7.17 5.38
N ALA A 184 9.70 6.46 6.13
CA ALA A 184 10.06 5.07 5.82
C ALA A 184 8.83 4.15 5.83
N PHE A 185 7.90 4.39 6.76
CA PHE A 185 6.67 3.63 6.89
C PHE A 185 5.75 3.82 5.69
N PHE A 186 5.65 5.06 5.19
CA PHE A 186 4.96 5.34 3.93
C PHE A 186 5.64 4.68 2.72
N THR A 187 6.98 4.71 2.65
CA THR A 187 7.73 4.04 1.57
C THR A 187 7.45 2.54 1.54
N ARG A 188 7.42 1.84 2.68
CA ARG A 188 7.01 0.42 2.73
C ARG A 188 5.59 0.18 2.27
N PHE A 189 4.66 1.06 2.67
CA PHE A 189 3.29 0.99 2.18
C PHE A 189 3.26 1.11 0.64
N ALA A 190 3.96 2.08 0.06
CA ALA A 190 4.02 2.27 -1.39
C ALA A 190 4.64 1.06 -2.11
N GLU A 191 5.75 0.50 -1.61
CA GLU A 191 6.38 -0.73 -2.15
C GLU A 191 5.38 -1.89 -2.18
N ARG A 192 4.60 -2.07 -1.12
CA ARG A 192 3.59 -3.14 -1.04
C ARG A 192 2.47 -2.93 -2.04
N VAL A 193 1.90 -1.73 -2.13
CA VAL A 193 0.83 -1.43 -3.09
C VAL A 193 1.31 -1.65 -4.53
N GLN A 194 2.55 -1.25 -4.83
CA GLN A 194 3.16 -1.49 -6.14
C GLN A 194 3.29 -2.98 -6.45
N GLN A 195 3.80 -3.78 -5.50
CA GLN A 195 3.92 -5.24 -5.66
C GLN A 195 2.58 -5.93 -5.87
N GLU A 196 1.56 -5.57 -5.08
CA GLU A 196 0.21 -6.13 -5.20
C GLU A 196 -0.42 -5.77 -6.55
N THR A 197 -0.14 -4.58 -7.08
CA THR A 197 -0.74 -4.14 -8.35
C THR A 197 -0.03 -4.67 -9.59
N HIS A 198 1.26 -5.02 -9.54
CA HIS A 198 1.94 -5.69 -10.67
C HIS A 198 1.29 -7.02 -11.08
N THR A 199 0.44 -7.60 -10.22
CA THR A 199 -0.35 -8.80 -10.53
C THR A 199 -1.60 -8.51 -11.37
N ILE A 200 -1.97 -7.24 -11.54
CA ILE A 200 -3.14 -6.79 -12.30
C ILE A 200 -2.64 -6.16 -13.61
N ASP A 201 -3.02 -6.76 -14.75
CA ASP A 201 -2.58 -6.36 -16.09
C ASP A 201 -3.24 -5.03 -16.53
N LEU A 202 -2.80 -3.91 -15.94
CA LEU A 202 -3.19 -2.56 -16.30
C LEU A 202 -1.97 -1.82 -16.86
N GLN A 203 -2.08 -1.36 -18.11
CA GLN A 203 -1.05 -0.50 -18.70
C GLN A 203 -0.97 0.82 -17.90
N PRO A 204 0.19 1.18 -17.31
CA PRO A 204 0.32 2.42 -16.55
C PRO A 204 0.19 3.64 -17.45
N LEU A 205 -0.50 4.69 -16.98
CA LEU A 205 -0.49 5.99 -17.65
C LEU A 205 0.89 6.65 -17.58
N ALA A 206 1.17 7.58 -18.50
CA ALA A 206 2.39 8.37 -18.42
C ALA A 206 2.37 9.24 -17.15
N ALA A 207 3.49 9.27 -16.41
CA ALA A 207 3.59 10.07 -15.19
C ALA A 207 3.36 11.57 -15.50
N PRO A 208 2.49 12.28 -14.75
CA PRO A 208 2.25 13.68 -15.00
C PRO A 208 3.52 14.52 -14.73
N PRO A 209 3.77 15.58 -15.52
CA PRO A 209 4.88 16.50 -15.27
C PRO A 209 4.56 17.39 -14.08
N ILE A 210 4.78 16.90 -12.86
CA ILE A 210 4.70 17.74 -11.67
C ILE A 210 6.05 18.47 -11.56
N SER A 211 6.01 19.79 -11.75
CA SER A 211 7.18 20.67 -11.80
C SER A 211 7.71 20.93 -10.38
N ALA A 212 8.26 19.91 -9.73
CA ALA A 212 9.11 19.94 -8.54
C ALA A 212 9.20 18.50 -7.99
N LEU A 213 9.98 17.63 -8.61
CA LEU A 213 10.17 16.26 -8.13
C LEU A 213 11.60 16.11 -7.60
N THR A 214 11.71 15.76 -6.32
CA THR A 214 12.96 15.29 -5.68
C THR A 214 12.99 13.75 -5.73
N ASP A 215 14.18 13.14 -5.68
CA ASP A 215 14.42 11.70 -5.95
C ASP A 215 13.49 10.71 -5.22
N HIS A 216 12.91 11.06 -4.07
CA HIS A 216 11.99 10.20 -3.29
C HIS A 216 10.57 10.07 -3.89
N GLN A 217 10.17 10.94 -4.84
CA GLN A 217 8.82 10.91 -5.43
C GLN A 217 8.71 10.03 -6.70
N LEU A 218 9.80 9.42 -7.15
CA LEU A 218 9.80 8.45 -8.26
C LEU A 218 9.08 7.14 -7.91
N ALA A 219 9.15 6.68 -6.65
CA ALA A 219 8.39 5.53 -6.17
C ALA A 219 6.87 5.81 -6.14
N LEU A 220 6.50 7.04 -5.78
CA LEU A 220 5.12 7.54 -5.82
C LEU A 220 4.56 7.64 -7.24
N ALA A 221 5.42 7.91 -8.23
CA ALA A 221 4.98 7.96 -9.63
C ALA A 221 4.43 6.59 -10.10
N GLY A 222 5.00 5.48 -9.61
CA GLY A 222 4.50 4.13 -9.92
C GLY A 222 3.10 3.89 -9.36
N VAL A 223 2.89 4.14 -8.06
CA VAL A 223 1.57 3.94 -7.42
C VAL A 223 0.53 4.95 -7.91
N GLY A 224 0.94 6.20 -8.16
CA GLY A 224 0.05 7.27 -8.64
C GLY A 224 -0.48 7.03 -10.05
N THR A 225 0.36 6.52 -10.95
CA THR A 225 -0.08 6.17 -12.32
C THR A 225 -1.05 5.00 -12.33
N ILE A 226 -0.83 3.99 -11.48
CA ILE A 226 -1.75 2.87 -11.29
C ILE A 226 -3.13 3.34 -10.82
N LEU A 227 -3.17 4.15 -9.75
CA LEU A 227 -4.43 4.69 -9.23
C LEU A 227 -5.14 5.52 -10.29
N ALA A 228 -4.40 6.37 -11.01
CA ALA A 228 -4.95 7.15 -12.11
C ALA A 228 -5.58 6.28 -13.21
N THR A 229 -4.90 5.21 -13.64
CA THR A 229 -5.44 4.25 -14.62
C THR A 229 -6.77 3.66 -14.15
N GLN A 230 -6.84 3.23 -12.88
CA GLN A 230 -8.06 2.64 -12.32
C GLN A 230 -9.22 3.63 -12.30
N LEU A 231 -8.97 4.90 -11.97
CA LEU A 231 -9.99 5.93 -11.93
C LEU A 231 -10.51 6.29 -13.33
N VAL A 232 -9.62 6.40 -14.31
CA VAL A 232 -9.97 6.63 -15.72
C VAL A 232 -10.85 5.48 -16.25
N TYR A 233 -10.48 4.24 -15.95
CA TYR A 233 -11.28 3.07 -16.34
C TYR A 233 -12.69 3.08 -15.71
N ARG A 234 -12.79 3.37 -14.40
CA ARG A 234 -14.08 3.43 -13.70
C ARG A 234 -14.98 4.54 -14.23
N LEU A 235 -14.43 5.72 -14.52
CA LEU A 235 -15.19 6.81 -15.14
C LEU A 235 -15.79 6.35 -16.47
N SER A 236 -14.96 5.78 -17.36
CA SER A 236 -15.40 5.31 -18.68
C SER A 236 -16.57 4.32 -18.57
N GLN A 237 -16.47 3.33 -17.67
CA GLN A 237 -17.51 2.33 -17.44
C GLN A 237 -18.82 2.96 -16.92
N LYS A 238 -18.74 3.81 -15.89
CA LYS A 238 -19.93 4.43 -15.26
C LYS A 238 -20.63 5.39 -16.21
N LEU A 239 -19.85 6.18 -16.95
CA LEU A 239 -20.39 7.11 -17.93
C LEU A 239 -21.09 6.35 -19.07
N SER A 240 -20.48 5.28 -19.59
CA SER A 240 -21.08 4.43 -20.62
C SER A 240 -22.42 3.84 -20.16
N GLN A 241 -22.49 3.31 -18.93
CA GLN A 241 -23.72 2.74 -18.37
C GLN A 241 -24.82 3.79 -18.15
N LYS A 242 -24.48 4.96 -17.62
CA LYS A 242 -25.44 6.04 -17.35
C LYS A 242 -25.98 6.68 -18.64
N ILE A 243 -25.15 6.84 -19.68
CA ILE A 243 -25.62 7.32 -20.99
C ILE A 243 -26.60 6.31 -21.58
N ALA A 244 -26.23 5.02 -21.63
CA ALA A 244 -27.11 3.96 -22.12
C ALA A 244 -28.46 3.93 -21.37
N GLN A 245 -28.45 4.02 -20.03
CA GLN A 245 -29.66 4.03 -19.20
C GLN A 245 -30.52 5.29 -19.39
N ARG A 246 -29.91 6.49 -19.42
CA ARG A 246 -30.66 7.75 -19.62
C ARG A 246 -31.21 7.86 -21.03
N VAL A 247 -30.47 7.45 -22.04
CA VAL A 247 -30.94 7.54 -23.42
C VAL A 247 -32.02 6.50 -23.69
N ALA A 248 -31.83 5.25 -23.25
CA ALA A 248 -32.85 4.21 -23.36
C ALA A 248 -34.14 4.55 -22.59
N GLY A 249 -34.03 5.20 -21.42
CA GLY A 249 -35.19 5.51 -20.56
C GLY A 249 -35.86 6.87 -20.78
N LYS A 250 -35.11 7.93 -21.13
CA LYS A 250 -35.63 9.31 -21.22
C LYS A 250 -35.73 9.84 -22.65
N VAL A 251 -34.87 9.43 -23.58
CA VAL A 251 -34.87 10.01 -24.94
C VAL A 251 -36.05 9.47 -25.73
N VAL A 252 -36.31 8.17 -25.71
CA VAL A 252 -37.53 7.59 -26.31
C VAL A 252 -38.79 8.15 -25.66
N GLY A 253 -38.83 8.25 -24.32
CA GLY A 253 -40.01 8.78 -23.61
C GLY A 253 -40.25 10.29 -23.72
N ARG A 254 -39.22 11.14 -23.80
CA ARG A 254 -39.36 12.61 -23.89
C ARG A 254 -39.40 13.12 -25.33
N ILE A 255 -38.62 12.53 -26.24
CA ILE A 255 -38.72 12.82 -27.68
C ILE A 255 -39.98 12.21 -28.28
N LEU A 256 -40.67 11.27 -27.61
CA LEU A 256 -42.02 10.87 -28.03
C LEU A 256 -43.12 11.52 -27.19
N GLY A 257 -42.91 11.72 -25.89
CA GLY A 257 -43.93 12.27 -24.98
C GLY A 257 -44.11 13.79 -25.03
N LYS A 258 -43.03 14.60 -25.12
CA LYS A 258 -43.16 16.06 -25.35
C LYS A 258 -43.34 16.39 -26.84
N ALA A 259 -42.92 15.48 -27.69
CA ALA A 259 -42.91 15.65 -29.13
C ALA A 259 -44.13 15.03 -29.83
N GLY A 260 -44.93 14.20 -29.17
CA GLY A 260 -46.29 13.88 -29.63
C GLY A 260 -47.20 15.12 -29.77
N SER A 261 -46.85 16.25 -29.11
CA SER A 261 -47.54 17.53 -29.28
C SER A 261 -46.89 18.52 -30.26
N SER A 262 -45.64 18.27 -30.69
CA SER A 262 -44.82 19.26 -31.45
C SER A 262 -44.01 18.67 -32.63
N PHE A 263 -43.84 17.35 -32.72
CA PHE A 263 -43.01 16.63 -33.72
C PHE A 263 -43.82 15.76 -34.65
N ILE A 264 -45.09 15.52 -34.35
CA ILE A 264 -46.05 15.45 -35.43
C ILE A 264 -46.33 16.93 -35.73
N PRO A 265 -46.13 17.42 -36.97
CA PRO A 265 -46.42 18.81 -37.31
C PRO A 265 -47.94 19.07 -37.31
N ILE A 266 -48.64 18.81 -36.20
CA ILE A 266 -50.05 19.18 -36.02
C ILE A 266 -50.16 20.71 -35.89
N ALA A 267 -49.12 21.40 -35.40
CA ALA A 267 -49.11 22.86 -35.31
C ALA A 267 -48.83 23.59 -36.64
N GLY A 268 -48.49 22.87 -37.73
CA GLY A 268 -48.33 23.44 -39.08
C GLY A 268 -49.36 22.96 -40.10
N TRP A 269 -50.08 21.86 -39.84
CA TRP A 269 -50.98 21.24 -40.82
C TRP A 269 -52.35 21.91 -40.96
N VAL A 270 -52.80 22.70 -39.99
CA VAL A 270 -54.17 23.24 -40.02
C VAL A 270 -54.31 24.51 -40.90
N ILE A 271 -53.22 25.16 -41.34
CA ILE A 271 -53.33 26.44 -42.08
C ILE A 271 -52.59 26.44 -43.44
N GLY A 272 -51.90 25.36 -43.84
CA GLY A 272 -50.94 25.44 -44.95
C GLY A 272 -51.12 24.56 -46.20
N ILE A 273 -52.16 23.74 -46.35
CA ILE A 273 -52.21 22.75 -47.45
C ILE A 273 -53.51 22.83 -48.24
N GLY A 274 -53.57 23.81 -49.15
CA GLY A 274 -54.44 23.76 -50.33
C GLY A 274 -53.81 23.05 -51.53
N MET A 275 -52.56 22.55 -51.46
CA MET A 275 -51.82 22.07 -52.64
C MET A 275 -51.03 20.74 -52.47
N ILE A 276 -51.28 19.92 -51.45
CA ILE A 276 -50.73 18.54 -51.34
C ILE A 276 -51.89 17.54 -51.14
N VAL A 277 -52.88 17.59 -52.02
CA VAL A 277 -54.00 16.61 -52.03
C VAL A 277 -53.88 15.66 -53.23
N TYR A 278 -53.16 16.04 -54.29
CA TYR A 278 -53.14 15.26 -55.52
C TYR A 278 -52.13 14.09 -55.49
N ASP A 279 -50.96 14.26 -54.86
CA ASP A 279 -49.92 13.21 -54.82
C ASP A 279 -50.21 12.07 -53.81
N LEU A 280 -51.06 12.33 -52.82
CA LEU A 280 -51.43 11.36 -51.77
C LEU A 280 -52.50 10.35 -52.23
N TRP A 281 -53.17 10.61 -53.35
CA TRP A 281 -54.27 9.79 -53.87
C TRP A 281 -53.79 8.61 -54.74
N GLU A 282 -52.60 8.71 -55.36
CA GLU A 282 -52.09 7.70 -56.30
C GLU A 282 -51.20 6.64 -55.62
N GLY A 283 -50.64 6.95 -54.45
CA GLY A 283 -49.88 6.01 -53.62
C GLY A 283 -50.67 5.64 -52.37
N GLY A 284 -51.26 4.45 -52.30
CA GLY A 284 -52.07 3.98 -51.16
C GLY A 284 -51.29 3.75 -49.84
N GLN A 285 -50.35 4.62 -49.48
CA GLN A 285 -49.40 4.51 -48.37
C GLN A 285 -49.76 5.39 -47.14
N GLY A 286 -50.76 6.28 -47.23
CA GLY A 286 -51.23 7.08 -46.08
C GLY A 286 -50.21 8.12 -45.59
N ALA A 287 -50.20 8.43 -44.28
CA ALA A 287 -49.29 9.41 -43.66
C ALA A 287 -47.86 8.88 -43.43
N LEU A 288 -47.60 7.59 -43.70
CA LEU A 288 -46.36 6.90 -43.37
C LEU A 288 -45.10 7.50 -44.03
N PRO A 289 -45.11 7.94 -45.30
CA PRO A 289 -43.94 8.59 -45.91
C PRO A 289 -43.57 9.91 -45.22
N GLN A 290 -44.55 10.71 -44.79
CA GLN A 290 -44.27 11.95 -44.04
C GLN A 290 -43.77 11.67 -42.62
N ILE A 291 -44.28 10.62 -41.97
CA ILE A 291 -43.77 10.17 -40.66
C ILE A 291 -42.31 9.73 -40.79
N GLN A 292 -41.99 8.97 -41.84
CA GLN A 292 -40.62 8.55 -42.14
C GLN A 292 -39.70 9.75 -42.33
N GLU A 293 -40.07 10.69 -43.21
CA GLU A 293 -39.26 11.89 -43.49
C GLU A 293 -39.09 12.77 -42.24
N GLY A 294 -40.14 12.92 -41.43
CA GLY A 294 -40.11 13.67 -40.17
C GLY A 294 -39.16 13.05 -39.15
N LEU A 295 -39.22 11.73 -38.94
CA LEU A 295 -38.36 11.00 -38.01
C LEU A 295 -36.90 10.89 -38.49
N GLN A 296 -36.66 10.88 -39.80
CA GLN A 296 -35.33 10.86 -40.42
C GLN A 296 -34.70 12.27 -40.58
N SER A 297 -35.47 13.31 -40.24
CA SER A 297 -35.04 14.70 -40.40
C SER A 297 -33.78 15.03 -39.59
N GLN A 298 -32.99 15.98 -40.10
CA GLN A 298 -31.81 16.47 -39.41
C GLN A 298 -32.15 17.11 -38.06
N GLU A 299 -33.34 17.71 -37.91
CA GLU A 299 -33.80 18.29 -36.65
C GLU A 299 -33.95 17.23 -35.54
N VAL A 300 -34.53 16.06 -35.84
CA VAL A 300 -34.67 14.96 -34.88
C VAL A 300 -33.29 14.43 -34.47
N LYS A 301 -32.41 14.19 -35.45
CA LYS A 301 -31.03 13.72 -35.20
C LYS A 301 -30.24 14.69 -34.34
N LEU A 302 -30.31 15.99 -34.63
CA LEU A 302 -29.68 17.05 -33.84
C LEU A 302 -30.20 17.07 -32.40
N LYS A 303 -31.52 16.96 -32.21
CA LYS A 303 -32.13 16.96 -30.88
C LYS A 303 -31.76 15.73 -30.05
N ILE A 304 -31.73 14.55 -30.65
CA ILE A 304 -31.24 13.33 -29.97
C ILE A 304 -29.79 13.55 -29.52
N ARG A 305 -28.95 14.10 -30.39
CA ARG A 305 -27.56 14.41 -30.09
C ARG A 305 -27.40 15.42 -28.95
N GLU A 306 -28.20 16.49 -28.95
CA GLU A 306 -28.21 17.51 -27.89
C GLU A 306 -28.66 16.94 -26.53
N GLU A 307 -29.68 16.08 -26.53
CA GLU A 307 -30.14 15.40 -25.31
C GLU A 307 -29.05 14.47 -24.75
N ILE A 308 -28.29 13.76 -25.60
CA ILE A 308 -27.14 12.95 -25.19
C ILE A 308 -26.06 13.85 -24.57
N ALA A 309 -25.68 14.94 -25.24
CA ALA A 309 -24.65 15.86 -24.76
C ALA A 309 -25.05 16.52 -23.43
N THR A 310 -26.31 16.96 -23.30
CA THR A 310 -26.86 17.52 -22.06
C THR A 310 -26.86 16.50 -20.94
N ALA A 311 -27.30 15.26 -21.21
CA ALA A 311 -27.30 14.20 -20.22
C ALA A 311 -25.90 13.88 -19.67
N ILE A 312 -24.87 14.01 -20.50
CA ILE A 312 -23.46 13.84 -20.10
C ILE A 312 -23.01 15.03 -19.24
N LYS A 313 -23.22 16.27 -19.72
CA LYS A 313 -22.85 17.49 -18.98
C LYS A 313 -23.42 17.52 -17.57
N ASP A 314 -24.68 17.10 -17.42
CA ASP A 314 -25.36 17.06 -16.12
C ASP A 314 -24.83 15.97 -15.17
N ASP A 315 -24.28 14.86 -15.70
CA ASP A 315 -23.83 13.72 -14.89
C ASP A 315 -22.34 13.82 -14.49
N LEU A 316 -21.51 14.49 -15.30
CA LEU A 316 -20.06 14.59 -15.05
C LEU A 316 -19.69 15.10 -13.64
N PRO A 317 -20.31 16.17 -13.09
CA PRO A 317 -19.98 16.64 -11.74
C PRO A 317 -20.33 15.63 -10.63
N GLU A 318 -21.46 14.91 -10.79
CA GLU A 318 -21.87 13.84 -9.88
C GLU A 318 -20.86 12.68 -9.90
N GLN A 319 -20.42 12.29 -11.11
CA GLN A 319 -19.41 11.23 -11.26
C GLN A 319 -18.05 11.63 -10.67
N ALA A 320 -17.61 12.88 -10.87
CA ALA A 320 -16.37 13.37 -10.26
C ALA A 320 -16.42 13.26 -8.72
N SER A 321 -17.55 13.63 -8.10
CA SER A 321 -17.76 13.52 -6.65
C SER A 321 -17.72 12.07 -6.18
N LEU A 322 -18.38 11.17 -6.90
CA LEU A 322 -18.42 9.76 -6.54
C LEU A 322 -17.05 9.09 -6.70
N ILE A 323 -16.31 9.43 -7.76
CA ILE A 323 -14.94 8.96 -7.99
C ILE A 323 -14.03 9.47 -6.87
N ALA A 324 -14.15 10.74 -6.47
CA ALA A 324 -13.35 11.29 -5.38
C ALA A 324 -13.56 10.50 -4.08
N LEU A 325 -14.82 10.24 -3.73
CA LEU A 325 -15.19 9.42 -2.57
C LEU A 325 -14.59 8.00 -2.68
N GLU A 326 -14.77 7.31 -3.82
CA GLU A 326 -14.23 5.96 -4.02
C GLU A 326 -12.70 5.93 -3.95
N THR A 327 -12.03 6.97 -4.43
CA THR A 327 -10.57 7.11 -4.36
C THR A 327 -10.13 7.20 -2.90
N ALA A 328 -10.76 8.09 -2.14
CA ALA A 328 -10.47 8.27 -0.72
C ALA A 328 -10.73 6.99 0.08
N VAL A 329 -11.87 6.33 -0.15
CA VAL A 329 -12.20 5.04 0.49
C VAL A 329 -11.16 3.99 0.15
N SER A 330 -10.89 3.75 -1.14
CA SER A 330 -9.93 2.72 -1.58
C SER A 330 -8.54 2.95 -1.00
N LEU A 331 -8.06 4.20 -1.00
CA LEU A 331 -6.73 4.53 -0.50
C LEU A 331 -6.63 4.37 1.02
N THR A 332 -7.66 4.81 1.76
CA THR A 332 -7.70 4.65 3.22
C THR A 332 -7.89 3.20 3.64
N GLU A 333 -8.63 2.38 2.88
CA GLU A 333 -8.75 0.94 3.11
C GLU A 333 -7.42 0.20 2.87
N GLN A 334 -6.69 0.54 1.80
CA GLN A 334 -5.35 0.00 1.55
C GLN A 334 -4.40 0.34 2.70
N TRP A 335 -4.43 1.60 3.15
CA TRP A 335 -3.66 2.04 4.30
C TRP A 335 -4.03 1.26 5.59
N GLN A 336 -5.32 1.07 5.86
CA GLN A 336 -5.78 0.28 7.00
C GLN A 336 -5.34 -1.20 6.89
N GLY A 337 -5.40 -1.79 5.70
CA GLY A 337 -4.91 -3.14 5.44
C GLY A 337 -3.40 -3.27 5.69
N PHE A 338 -2.63 -2.25 5.35
CA PHE A 338 -1.21 -2.17 5.70
C PHE A 338 -1.01 -2.10 7.23
N CYS A 339 -1.74 -1.23 7.92
CA CYS A 339 -1.73 -1.19 9.39
C CYS A 339 -2.18 -2.50 10.03
N GLY A 340 -3.00 -3.33 9.37
CA GLY A 340 -3.32 -4.67 9.85
C GLY A 340 -2.10 -5.61 9.88
N ALA A 341 -1.16 -5.47 8.93
CA ALA A 341 0.07 -6.25 8.94
C ALA A 341 1.09 -5.75 9.99
N TYR A 342 1.04 -4.45 10.30
CA TYR A 342 1.87 -3.79 11.30
C TYR A 342 1.03 -3.35 12.51
N GLU A 343 0.09 -4.20 12.94
CA GLU A 343 -0.98 -3.85 13.89
C GLU A 343 -0.46 -3.14 15.14
N TYR A 344 0.50 -3.75 15.83
CA TYR A 344 1.02 -3.19 17.07
C TYR A 344 1.85 -1.93 16.85
N VAL A 345 2.58 -1.82 15.73
CA VAL A 345 3.31 -0.58 15.40
C VAL A 345 2.32 0.55 15.17
N CYS A 346 1.29 0.34 14.36
CA CYS A 346 0.29 1.38 14.11
C CYS A 346 -0.48 1.76 15.38
N ALA A 347 -0.88 0.77 16.18
CA ALA A 347 -1.63 1.02 17.41
C ALA A 347 -0.82 1.76 18.48
N VAL A 348 0.49 1.46 18.60
CA VAL A 348 1.37 2.16 19.55
C VAL A 348 1.68 3.56 19.05
N ALA A 349 1.94 3.74 17.75
CA ALA A 349 2.23 5.04 17.15
C ALA A 349 1.09 6.04 17.39
N GLU A 350 -0.17 5.63 17.21
CA GLU A 350 -1.30 6.54 17.44
C GLU A 350 -1.52 6.90 18.91
N ALA A 351 -1.06 6.05 19.82
CA ALA A 351 -1.32 6.21 21.25
C ALA A 351 -0.13 6.81 22.03
N ASN A 352 1.07 6.80 21.47
CA ASN A 352 2.30 7.16 22.18
C ASN A 352 3.19 8.08 21.32
N PRO A 353 3.29 9.39 21.66
CA PRO A 353 4.08 10.36 20.90
C PRO A 353 5.59 10.11 21.00
N ASP A 354 6.07 9.42 22.04
CA ASP A 354 7.49 9.07 22.16
C ASP A 354 7.86 7.99 21.13
N PHE A 355 6.95 7.03 20.91
CA PHE A 355 7.12 6.04 19.86
C PHE A 355 6.98 6.65 18.46
N GLN A 356 6.10 7.64 18.25
CA GLN A 356 6.06 8.37 16.98
C GLN A 356 7.42 9.01 16.68
N ARG A 357 8.01 9.72 17.65
CA ARG A 357 9.34 10.32 17.49
C ARG A 357 10.42 9.29 17.18
N LEU A 358 10.38 8.13 17.84
CA LEU A 358 11.28 7.03 17.52
C LEU A 358 11.11 6.55 16.08
N LEU A 359 9.87 6.35 15.62
CA LEU A 359 9.59 5.90 14.25
C LEU A 359 10.11 6.88 13.18
N GLN A 360 10.12 8.19 13.46
CA GLN A 360 10.67 9.20 12.55
C GLN A 360 12.17 9.01 12.28
N GLU A 361 12.90 8.41 13.21
CA GLU A 361 14.34 8.14 13.08
C GLU A 361 14.63 6.77 12.45
N VAL A 362 13.62 5.89 12.36
CA VAL A 362 13.75 4.52 11.85
C VAL A 362 13.89 4.53 10.33
N THR A 363 14.92 3.87 9.83
CA THR A 363 15.12 3.68 8.40
C THR A 363 14.28 2.53 7.84
N LEU A 364 14.14 2.50 6.51
CA LEU A 364 13.39 1.47 5.80
C LEU A 364 13.84 0.03 6.14
N ASN A 365 15.14 -0.17 6.38
CA ASN A 365 15.73 -1.49 6.67
C ASN A 365 15.52 -1.92 8.13
N GLU A 366 15.29 -0.98 9.04
CA GLU A 366 15.11 -1.25 10.47
C GLU A 366 13.64 -1.51 10.83
N MET A 367 12.71 -1.22 9.93
CA MET A 367 11.27 -1.35 10.16
C MET A 367 10.84 -2.76 10.60
N ASP A 368 11.41 -3.81 10.01
CA ASP A 368 11.07 -5.19 10.37
C ASP A 368 11.57 -5.52 11.78
N SER A 369 12.74 -5.02 12.17
CA SER A 369 13.30 -5.17 13.51
C SER A 369 12.45 -4.45 14.56
N VAL A 370 12.03 -3.21 14.26
CA VAL A 370 11.11 -2.44 15.12
C VAL A 370 9.78 -3.17 15.26
N ALA A 371 9.19 -3.62 14.16
CA ALA A 371 7.93 -4.36 14.18
C ALA A 371 8.06 -5.66 14.97
N ALA A 372 9.13 -6.42 14.79
CA ALA A 372 9.40 -7.65 15.54
C ALA A 372 9.55 -7.39 17.04
N LEU A 373 10.27 -6.34 17.42
CA LEU A 373 10.49 -5.98 18.82
C LEU A 373 9.19 -5.50 19.48
N VAL A 374 8.47 -4.58 18.85
CA VAL A 374 7.16 -4.09 19.34
C VAL A 374 6.16 -5.25 19.45
N ASN A 375 6.11 -6.15 18.47
CA ASN A 375 5.27 -7.34 18.52
C ASN A 375 5.64 -8.24 19.72
N PHE A 376 6.94 -8.46 19.97
CA PHE A 376 7.40 -9.24 21.12
C PHE A 376 6.97 -8.59 22.43
N TYR A 377 7.21 -7.30 22.61
CA TYR A 377 6.76 -6.58 23.81
C TYR A 377 5.25 -6.69 24.00
N MET A 378 4.46 -6.44 22.95
CA MET A 378 3.00 -6.46 23.07
C MET A 378 2.43 -7.85 23.38
N ARG A 379 3.09 -8.92 22.94
CA ARG A 379 2.62 -10.31 23.13
C ARG A 379 3.15 -10.96 24.41
N GLU A 380 4.41 -10.73 24.74
CA GLU A 380 5.12 -11.49 25.78
C GLU A 380 5.33 -10.68 27.07
N LEU A 381 5.58 -9.37 26.98
CA LEU A 381 5.87 -8.51 28.15
C LEU A 381 4.70 -7.62 28.56
N GLY A 382 3.84 -7.28 27.60
CA GLY A 382 2.70 -6.39 27.75
C GLY A 382 3.00 -4.91 27.47
N ARG A 383 1.92 -4.14 27.24
CA ARG A 383 1.97 -2.72 26.85
C ARG A 383 2.68 -1.83 27.88
N ALA A 384 2.49 -2.10 29.17
CA ALA A 384 3.11 -1.29 30.23
C ALA A 384 4.64 -1.40 30.22
N GLU A 385 5.20 -2.54 29.84
CA GLU A 385 6.64 -2.72 29.70
C GLU A 385 7.17 -1.96 28.48
N LEU A 386 6.43 -2.00 27.37
CA LEU A 386 6.78 -1.24 26.16
C LEU A 386 6.81 0.26 26.44
N ASP A 387 5.76 0.78 27.09
CA ASP A 387 5.68 2.21 27.42
C ASP A 387 6.82 2.62 28.38
N ARG A 388 7.22 1.75 29.32
CA ARG A 388 8.40 1.99 30.17
C ARG A 388 9.69 2.02 29.36
N ALA A 389 9.88 1.02 28.50
CA ALA A 389 11.08 0.89 27.67
C ALA A 389 11.24 2.05 26.67
N LEU A 390 10.12 2.62 26.22
CA LEU A 390 10.10 3.85 25.43
C LEU A 390 10.47 5.07 26.28
N ALA A 391 9.88 5.20 27.46
CA ALA A 391 10.08 6.35 28.34
C ALA A 391 11.51 6.45 28.91
N ASP A 392 12.14 5.31 29.20
CA ASP A 392 13.51 5.24 29.70
C ASP A 392 14.58 5.07 28.60
N GLY A 393 14.16 4.96 27.34
CA GLY A 393 15.04 4.84 26.17
C GLY A 393 15.67 3.45 25.98
N THR A 394 15.35 2.46 26.82
CA THR A 394 15.90 1.10 26.71
C THR A 394 15.44 0.37 25.45
N LEU A 395 14.28 0.72 24.87
CA LEU A 395 13.84 0.18 23.58
C LEU A 395 14.77 0.62 22.44
N THR A 396 15.13 1.90 22.38
CA THR A 396 16.07 2.44 21.38
C THR A 396 17.45 1.80 21.56
N GLN A 397 17.88 1.63 22.80
CA GLN A 397 19.14 0.95 23.10
C GLN A 397 19.14 -0.49 22.57
N LEU A 398 18.05 -1.24 22.78
CA LEU A 398 17.89 -2.61 22.25
C LEU A 398 17.89 -2.67 20.72
N LEU A 399 17.27 -1.70 20.04
CA LEU A 399 17.25 -1.65 18.58
C LEU A 399 18.64 -1.44 17.97
N ALA A 400 19.52 -0.75 18.68
CA ALA A 400 20.91 -0.55 18.26
C ALA A 400 21.84 -1.75 18.58
N MET A 401 21.34 -2.76 19.31
CA MET A 401 22.11 -3.95 19.67
C MET A 401 22.04 -5.03 18.58
N PRO A 402 23.03 -5.92 18.49
CA PRO A 402 22.98 -7.05 17.57
C PRO A 402 21.86 -8.05 17.96
N ASP A 403 21.40 -8.86 17.01
CA ASP A 403 20.32 -9.84 17.18
C ASP A 403 20.50 -10.80 18.37
N ALA A 404 21.75 -11.00 18.81
CA ALA A 404 22.06 -11.75 20.04
C ALA A 404 21.35 -11.16 21.28
N ALA A 405 21.23 -9.84 21.39
CA ALA A 405 20.49 -9.18 22.46
C ALA A 405 19.00 -9.56 22.44
N LEU A 406 18.39 -9.64 21.24
CA LEU A 406 17.00 -10.04 21.06
C LEU A 406 16.79 -11.51 21.43
N THR A 407 17.79 -12.36 21.21
CA THR A 407 17.76 -13.76 21.65
C THR A 407 17.76 -13.85 23.18
N VAL A 408 18.65 -13.11 23.85
CA VAL A 408 18.68 -13.04 25.32
C VAL A 408 17.38 -12.46 25.87
N LEU A 409 16.84 -11.42 25.25
CA LEU A 409 15.55 -10.82 25.62
C LEU A 409 14.40 -11.84 25.54
N ARG A 410 14.31 -12.58 24.44
CA ARG A 410 13.28 -13.62 24.24
C ARG A 410 13.36 -14.74 25.27
N ASP A 411 14.57 -15.15 25.62
CA ASP A 411 14.76 -16.22 26.60
C ASP A 411 14.49 -15.75 28.03
N THR A 412 14.96 -14.55 28.38
CA THR A 412 14.90 -14.04 29.76
C THR A 412 13.61 -13.29 30.08
N HIS A 413 12.86 -12.85 29.06
CA HIS A 413 11.69 -11.98 29.20
C HIS A 413 11.99 -10.72 30.04
N SER A 414 13.23 -10.22 29.98
CA SER A 414 13.71 -9.11 30.79
C SER A 414 14.61 -8.18 29.96
N THR A 415 14.09 -6.99 29.68
CA THR A 415 14.81 -5.90 29.00
C THR A 415 16.08 -5.52 29.74
N ALA A 416 15.99 -5.36 31.06
CA ALA A 416 17.13 -5.01 31.90
C ALA A 416 18.23 -6.09 31.84
N THR A 417 17.85 -7.37 31.86
CA THR A 417 18.81 -8.49 31.80
C THR A 417 19.50 -8.56 30.44
N ALA A 418 18.75 -8.40 29.33
CA ALA A 418 19.33 -8.37 27.99
C ALA A 418 20.33 -7.22 27.81
N ILE A 419 19.98 -6.02 28.29
CA ILE A 419 20.87 -4.85 28.22
C ILE A 419 22.10 -5.02 29.09
N ALA A 420 21.95 -5.59 30.29
CA ALA A 420 23.08 -5.85 31.18
C ALA A 420 24.06 -6.86 30.58
N TRP A 421 23.57 -7.92 29.93
CA TRP A 421 24.41 -8.85 29.17
C TRP A 421 25.11 -8.18 28.01
N ALA A 422 24.41 -7.37 27.22
CA ALA A 422 25.00 -6.61 26.13
C ALA A 422 26.10 -5.65 26.61
N THR A 423 25.87 -4.98 27.73
CA THR A 423 26.83 -4.04 28.33
C THR A 423 28.08 -4.75 28.85
N LEU A 424 27.93 -5.92 29.47
CA LEU A 424 29.05 -6.73 29.96
C LEU A 424 29.87 -7.34 28.81
N ALA A 425 29.19 -7.91 27.82
CA ALA A 425 29.83 -8.70 26.78
C ALA A 425 30.40 -7.85 25.63
N GLY A 426 29.82 -6.67 25.37
CA GLY A 426 30.16 -5.82 24.24
C GLY A 426 30.08 -6.60 22.92
N ASP A 427 31.16 -6.58 22.14
CA ASP A 427 31.26 -7.26 20.85
C ASP A 427 31.15 -8.80 20.94
N ARG A 428 31.20 -9.38 22.14
CA ARG A 428 31.10 -10.84 22.39
C ARG A 428 29.70 -11.28 22.86
N LEU A 429 28.68 -10.47 22.63
CA LEU A 429 27.30 -10.80 23.00
C LEU A 429 26.77 -12.04 22.27
N ASP A 430 27.27 -12.30 21.07
CA ASP A 430 27.02 -13.52 20.31
C ASP A 430 27.38 -14.79 21.10
N LEU A 431 28.50 -14.79 21.84
CA LEU A 431 28.90 -15.92 22.69
C LEU A 431 27.93 -16.14 23.85
N VAL A 432 27.40 -15.07 24.45
CA VAL A 432 26.40 -15.16 25.53
C VAL A 432 25.17 -15.90 25.03
N ALA A 433 24.66 -15.50 23.86
CA ALA A 433 23.49 -16.12 23.25
C ALA A 433 23.79 -17.55 22.76
N ALA A 434 24.90 -17.75 22.05
CA ALA A 434 25.26 -19.04 21.44
C ALA A 434 25.53 -20.12 22.49
N TRP A 435 26.27 -19.79 23.55
CA TRP A 435 26.55 -20.73 24.64
C TRP A 435 25.47 -20.71 25.74
N GLN A 436 24.38 -19.97 25.51
CA GLN A 436 23.24 -19.84 26.42
C GLN A 436 23.65 -19.43 27.85
N MET A 437 24.68 -18.58 27.99
CA MET A 437 25.19 -18.17 29.30
C MET A 437 24.10 -17.51 30.16
N HIS A 438 23.18 -16.77 29.51
CA HIS A 438 22.03 -16.12 30.15
C HIS A 438 21.03 -17.07 30.78
N ARG A 439 21.08 -18.38 30.49
CA ARG A 439 20.24 -19.41 31.13
C ARG A 439 20.86 -19.99 32.40
N HIS A 440 22.17 -19.80 32.59
CA HIS A 440 22.93 -20.45 33.66
C HIS A 440 23.53 -19.47 34.67
N ALA A 441 23.63 -18.19 34.30
CA ALA A 441 24.21 -17.15 35.13
C ALA A 441 23.51 -15.81 34.89
N THR A 442 23.80 -14.84 35.75
CA THR A 442 23.34 -13.46 35.60
C THR A 442 24.51 -12.52 35.34
N PRO A 443 24.30 -11.36 34.69
CA PRO A 443 25.38 -10.43 34.35
C PRO A 443 26.17 -9.92 35.56
N ASP A 444 25.50 -9.75 36.70
CA ASP A 444 26.08 -9.23 37.96
C ASP A 444 27.05 -10.20 38.64
N GLU A 445 27.05 -11.47 38.25
CA GLU A 445 28.04 -12.45 38.71
C GLU A 445 29.41 -12.30 38.03
N PHE A 446 29.50 -11.44 37.00
CA PHE A 446 30.71 -11.24 36.23
C PHE A 446 31.20 -9.79 36.30
N THR A 447 32.53 -9.68 36.26
CA THR A 447 33.24 -8.45 35.90
C THR A 447 33.73 -8.59 34.46
N PRO A 448 34.10 -7.50 33.77
CA PRO A 448 34.72 -7.60 32.44
C PRO A 448 35.95 -8.52 32.42
N ALA A 449 36.71 -8.57 33.51
CA ALA A 449 37.86 -9.45 33.67
C ALA A 449 37.45 -10.93 33.78
N THR A 450 36.49 -11.26 34.65
CA THR A 450 36.06 -12.66 34.84
C THR A 450 35.26 -13.19 33.64
N PHE A 451 34.49 -12.34 32.95
CA PHE A 451 33.87 -12.69 31.67
C PHE A 451 34.92 -12.96 30.59
N THR A 452 35.99 -12.17 30.54
CA THR A 452 37.10 -12.40 29.61
C THR A 452 37.84 -13.70 29.92
N ALA A 453 38.07 -13.99 31.21
CA ALA A 453 38.66 -15.26 31.63
C ALA A 453 37.78 -16.45 31.24
N LEU A 454 36.46 -16.37 31.47
CA LEU A 454 35.51 -17.42 31.11
C LEU A 454 35.51 -17.69 29.59
N THR A 455 35.41 -16.63 28.78
CA THR A 455 35.35 -16.77 27.32
C THR A 455 36.67 -17.24 26.70
N ALA A 456 37.82 -16.96 27.33
CA ALA A 456 39.12 -17.47 26.90
C ALA A 456 39.27 -19.00 27.01
N LEU A 457 38.43 -19.66 27.81
CA LEU A 457 38.41 -21.12 27.96
C LEU A 457 37.79 -21.86 26.77
N GLY A 458 37.14 -21.13 25.86
CA GLY A 458 36.30 -21.72 24.82
C GLY A 458 34.98 -22.29 25.37
N GLU A 459 34.13 -22.79 24.47
CA GLU A 459 32.76 -23.21 24.80
C GLU A 459 32.72 -24.33 25.85
N GLU A 460 33.48 -25.41 25.66
CA GLU A 460 33.46 -26.57 26.58
C GLU A 460 33.92 -26.17 27.99
N GLY A 461 35.01 -25.40 28.09
CA GLY A 461 35.53 -24.92 29.37
C GLY A 461 34.56 -23.94 30.06
N ALA A 462 33.95 -23.04 29.29
CA ALA A 462 32.93 -22.13 29.80
C ALA A 462 31.71 -22.89 30.32
N GLN A 463 31.22 -23.90 29.59
CA GLN A 463 30.08 -24.73 30.03
C GLN A 463 30.37 -25.49 31.33
N LYS A 464 31.59 -26.04 31.50
CA LYS A 464 32.00 -26.67 32.77
C LYS A 464 31.90 -25.69 33.94
N LEU A 465 32.34 -24.44 33.78
CA LEU A 465 32.28 -23.44 34.84
C LEU A 465 30.89 -22.84 35.05
N LEU A 466 30.08 -22.72 33.99
CA LEU A 466 28.69 -22.24 34.07
C LEU A 466 27.78 -23.25 34.77
N ALA A 467 28.13 -24.55 34.75
CA ALA A 467 27.43 -25.57 35.53
C ALA A 467 27.65 -25.48 37.05
N LEU A 468 28.63 -24.69 37.50
CA LEU A 468 28.95 -24.52 38.92
C LEU A 468 28.07 -23.45 39.58
N PRO A 469 27.89 -23.49 40.91
CA PRO A 469 27.36 -22.36 41.69
C PRO A 469 28.19 -21.07 41.51
N ALA A 470 27.54 -19.92 41.66
CA ALA A 470 28.15 -18.61 41.37
C ALA A 470 29.40 -18.28 42.21
N ASP A 471 29.37 -18.59 43.51
CA ASP A 471 30.48 -18.41 44.44
C ASP A 471 31.69 -19.28 44.06
N LYS A 472 31.44 -20.55 43.72
CA LYS A 472 32.47 -21.49 43.27
C LYS A 472 33.05 -21.11 41.92
N ARG A 473 32.21 -20.70 40.96
CA ARG A 473 32.66 -20.17 39.67
C ARG A 473 33.53 -18.93 39.88
N ALA A 474 33.13 -18.01 40.75
CA ALA A 474 33.91 -16.81 41.04
C ALA A 474 35.28 -17.15 41.66
N ALA A 475 35.36 -18.12 42.57
CA ALA A 475 36.62 -18.57 43.15
C ALA A 475 37.58 -19.12 42.09
N LEU A 476 37.09 -19.93 41.15
CA LEU A 476 37.92 -20.44 40.05
C LEU A 476 38.31 -19.34 39.06
N LEU A 477 37.40 -18.44 38.70
CA LEU A 477 37.68 -17.33 37.77
C LEU A 477 38.65 -16.29 38.36
N ALA A 478 38.87 -16.29 39.67
CA ALA A 478 39.88 -15.44 40.33
C ALA A 478 41.32 -16.00 40.24
N LEU A 479 41.49 -17.23 39.74
CA LEU A 479 42.81 -17.83 39.53
C LEU A 479 43.55 -17.19 38.34
N PRO A 480 44.89 -17.25 38.30
CA PRO A 480 45.66 -16.85 37.13
C PRO A 480 45.21 -17.59 35.86
N GLY A 481 45.12 -16.89 34.72
CA GLY A 481 44.51 -17.42 33.50
C GLY A 481 45.17 -18.68 32.94
N ASP A 482 46.48 -18.84 33.10
CA ASP A 482 47.23 -20.03 32.68
C ASP A 482 47.00 -21.24 33.61
N VAL A 483 46.77 -20.97 34.90
CA VAL A 483 46.40 -21.98 35.89
C VAL A 483 44.96 -22.43 35.63
N LEU A 484 44.03 -21.48 35.49
CA LEU A 484 42.63 -21.75 35.20
C LEU A 484 42.44 -22.56 33.91
N THR A 485 43.09 -22.15 32.82
CA THR A 485 42.98 -22.84 31.52
C THR A 485 43.44 -24.30 31.62
N ARG A 486 44.59 -24.56 32.28
CA ARG A 486 45.10 -25.92 32.46
C ARG A 486 44.21 -26.75 33.38
N LEU A 487 43.71 -26.15 34.46
CA LEU A 487 42.84 -26.80 35.41
C LEU A 487 41.52 -27.26 34.75
N VAL A 488 40.87 -26.39 33.99
CA VAL A 488 39.60 -26.69 33.30
C VAL A 488 39.78 -27.72 32.16
N ALA A 489 40.96 -27.74 31.54
CA ALA A 489 41.28 -28.71 30.49
C ALA A 489 41.48 -30.13 31.03
N VAL A 490 42.06 -30.29 32.22
CA VAL A 490 42.43 -31.60 32.78
C VAL A 490 41.37 -32.15 33.74
N GLU A 491 40.76 -31.29 34.55
CA GLU A 491 39.84 -31.73 35.60
C GLU A 491 38.39 -31.89 35.10
N PRO A 492 37.68 -32.95 35.53
CA PRO A 492 36.25 -33.07 35.28
C PRO A 492 35.44 -32.07 36.12
N ALA A 493 34.22 -31.75 35.68
CA ALA A 493 33.38 -30.74 36.33
C ALA A 493 33.11 -31.01 37.83
N ALA A 494 32.99 -32.28 38.24
CA ALA A 494 32.81 -32.65 39.64
C ALA A 494 34.05 -32.35 40.51
N ASP A 495 35.25 -32.46 39.94
CA ASP A 495 36.49 -32.17 40.64
C ASP A 495 36.75 -30.67 40.71
N LEU A 496 36.39 -29.92 39.65
CA LEU A 496 36.32 -28.46 39.69
C LEU A 496 35.34 -27.95 40.76
N ASP A 497 34.14 -28.53 40.86
CA ASP A 497 33.14 -28.14 41.86
C ASP A 497 33.64 -28.34 43.30
N TRP A 498 34.31 -29.47 43.56
CA TRP A 498 34.86 -29.74 44.88
C TRP A 498 36.04 -28.83 45.19
N LEU A 499 36.97 -28.68 44.25
CA LEU A 499 38.15 -27.82 44.40
C LEU A 499 37.73 -26.38 44.67
N ALA A 500 36.76 -25.85 43.92
CA ALA A 500 36.22 -24.52 44.16
C ALA A 500 35.67 -24.34 45.58
N GLY A 501 34.97 -25.36 46.11
CA GLY A 501 34.50 -25.36 47.49
C GLY A 501 35.64 -25.37 48.51
N TYR A 502 36.74 -26.08 48.21
CA TYR A 502 37.94 -26.09 49.04
C TYR A 502 38.65 -24.73 49.05
N LEU A 503 38.75 -24.07 47.90
CA LEU A 503 39.38 -22.74 47.76
C LEU A 503 38.62 -21.62 48.50
N LEU A 504 37.34 -21.83 48.82
CA LEU A 504 36.52 -20.91 49.60
C LEU A 504 36.72 -21.05 51.12
N LEU A 505 37.46 -22.06 51.59
CA LEU A 505 37.71 -22.26 53.02
C LEU A 505 38.67 -21.20 53.57
N PRO A 506 38.41 -20.66 54.78
CA PRO A 506 39.28 -19.64 55.37
C PRO A 506 40.63 -20.23 55.79
N GLY A 507 41.71 -19.53 55.45
CA GLY A 507 43.09 -19.86 55.85
C GLY A 507 43.89 -20.65 54.82
N GLU A 508 43.29 -21.06 53.71
CA GLU A 508 43.98 -21.65 52.56
C GLU A 508 44.55 -20.54 51.65
N GLU A 509 45.66 -20.82 50.96
CA GLU A 509 46.20 -19.96 49.88
C GLU A 509 45.70 -20.48 48.52
N PRO A 510 44.60 -19.93 47.96
CA PRO A 510 43.89 -20.59 46.87
C PRO A 510 44.74 -20.72 45.59
N GLN A 511 45.59 -19.74 45.33
CA GLN A 511 46.46 -19.71 44.16
C GLN A 511 47.56 -20.77 44.24
N THR A 512 48.19 -20.92 45.42
CA THR A 512 49.25 -21.91 45.66
C THR A 512 48.71 -23.32 45.47
N ILE A 513 47.54 -23.61 46.02
CA ILE A 513 46.92 -24.95 45.94
C ILE A 513 46.46 -25.26 44.52
N ALA A 514 45.81 -24.31 43.83
CA ALA A 514 45.43 -24.49 42.44
C ALA A 514 46.65 -24.74 41.53
N GLN A 515 47.77 -24.05 41.79
CA GLN A 515 49.02 -24.28 41.06
C GLN A 515 49.62 -25.66 41.35
N GLU A 516 49.60 -26.13 42.60
CA GLU A 516 50.05 -27.49 42.94
C GLU A 516 49.22 -28.57 42.24
N VAL A 517 47.90 -28.35 42.09
CA VAL A 517 47.02 -29.26 41.35
C VAL A 517 47.36 -29.29 39.87
N VAL A 518 47.50 -28.11 39.25
CA VAL A 518 47.86 -28.01 37.81
C VAL A 518 49.24 -28.58 37.51
N GLU A 519 50.20 -28.45 38.43
CA GLU A 519 51.54 -29.04 38.28
C GLU A 519 51.58 -30.53 38.61
N GLY A 520 50.45 -31.13 39.02
CA GLY A 520 50.36 -32.55 39.40
C GLY A 520 51.10 -32.89 40.69
N ARG A 521 51.45 -31.89 41.51
CA ARG A 521 52.08 -32.11 42.83
C ARG A 521 51.08 -32.67 43.84
N VAL A 522 49.80 -32.39 43.64
CA VAL A 522 48.67 -32.89 44.44
C VAL A 522 47.49 -33.13 43.51
N SER A 523 46.75 -34.22 43.66
CA SER A 523 45.47 -34.41 42.95
C SER A 523 44.28 -33.91 43.76
N VAL A 524 43.17 -33.58 43.10
CA VAL A 524 41.91 -33.23 43.78
C VAL A 524 41.44 -34.39 44.68
N ALA A 525 41.71 -35.64 44.30
CA ALA A 525 41.41 -36.83 45.11
C ALA A 525 42.24 -36.87 46.42
N GLU A 526 43.52 -36.49 46.37
CA GLU A 526 44.38 -36.40 47.55
C GLU A 526 43.98 -35.26 48.49
N LEU A 527 43.52 -34.13 47.94
CA LEU A 527 42.97 -33.03 48.75
C LEU A 527 41.66 -33.45 49.45
N ARG A 528 40.81 -34.22 48.77
CA ARG A 528 39.58 -34.81 49.35
C ARG A 528 39.85 -35.74 50.51
N ASN A 529 40.98 -36.44 50.47
CA ASN A 529 41.34 -37.42 51.48
C ASN A 529 42.82 -37.30 51.86
N PRO A 530 43.18 -36.37 52.76
CA PRO A 530 44.58 -36.11 53.12
C PRO A 530 45.29 -37.32 53.74
N ALA A 531 44.56 -38.34 54.19
CA ALA A 531 45.14 -39.60 54.67
C ALA A 531 45.81 -40.43 53.55
N GLN A 532 45.45 -40.21 52.28
CA GLN A 532 46.13 -40.84 51.13
C GLN A 532 47.53 -40.28 50.88
N ARG A 533 47.82 -39.05 51.34
CA ARG A 533 49.13 -38.40 51.26
C ARG A 533 50.19 -39.05 52.15
N ALA A 534 49.78 -39.89 53.12
CA ALA A 534 50.64 -40.53 54.11
C ALA A 534 51.06 -41.97 53.77
N ALA A 535 50.69 -42.52 52.60
CA ALA A 535 51.14 -43.85 52.20
C ALA A 535 52.52 -43.77 51.51
N PRO A 536 53.61 -44.29 52.11
CA PRO A 536 54.89 -44.34 51.43
C PRO A 536 54.87 -45.34 50.27
N LEU A 537 55.56 -44.97 49.18
CA LEU A 537 55.92 -45.82 48.06
C LEU A 537 56.70 -47.06 48.55
N THR A 538 56.02 -48.20 48.70
CA THR A 538 56.67 -49.51 48.73
C THR A 538 56.56 -50.18 47.36
N SER A 539 57.67 -50.10 46.62
CA SER A 539 58.25 -51.09 45.70
C SER A 539 57.34 -51.82 44.69
N ALA A 540 57.73 -51.65 43.43
CA ALA A 540 57.33 -52.35 42.22
C ALA A 540 57.19 -53.89 42.34
N THR A 541 56.25 -54.42 41.55
CA THR A 541 56.43 -55.68 40.83
C THR A 541 55.90 -55.53 39.41
N PRO A 542 56.62 -56.04 38.39
CA PRO A 542 56.20 -55.94 37.00
C PRO A 542 55.25 -57.09 36.66
N VAL A 543 54.19 -56.80 35.89
CA VAL A 543 53.47 -57.82 35.14
C VAL A 543 53.50 -57.43 33.67
N THR A 544 54.21 -58.26 32.91
CA THR A 544 54.25 -58.30 31.46
C THR A 544 53.06 -59.09 30.88
N VAL A 545 52.80 -58.84 29.59
CA VAL A 545 52.00 -59.63 28.62
C VAL A 545 50.48 -59.37 28.71
N ALA A 546 49.73 -59.01 27.65
CA ALA A 546 49.83 -59.48 26.26
C ALA A 546 49.36 -58.45 25.22
N LEU A 547 50.03 -58.48 24.06
CA LEU A 547 49.50 -58.03 22.78
C LEU A 547 48.26 -58.87 22.41
N ASN A 548 47.27 -58.23 21.77
CA ASN A 548 46.58 -58.85 20.66
C ASN A 548 46.19 -57.80 19.62
N ALA A 549 46.73 -58.01 18.42
CA ALA A 549 46.36 -57.34 17.19
C ALA A 549 45.37 -58.21 16.41
N ALA A 550 44.56 -57.53 15.59
CA ALA A 550 43.81 -58.02 14.43
C ALA A 550 42.57 -58.90 14.66
N SER A 551 41.41 -58.37 14.27
CA SER A 551 40.72 -58.87 13.07
C SER A 551 39.66 -57.86 12.61
N ALA A 552 39.86 -57.38 11.39
CA ALA A 552 38.87 -56.69 10.59
C ALA A 552 37.80 -57.69 10.13
N VAL A 553 36.53 -57.30 10.20
CA VAL A 553 35.47 -57.83 9.34
C VAL A 553 34.75 -56.64 8.74
N ALA A 554 34.96 -56.47 7.44
CA ALA A 554 34.20 -55.59 6.59
C ALA A 554 32.76 -56.12 6.45
N SER A 555 31.79 -55.23 6.55
CA SER A 555 30.43 -55.46 6.05
C SER A 555 29.87 -54.10 5.62
N THR A 556 30.11 -53.77 4.36
CA THR A 556 29.28 -52.82 3.59
C THR A 556 27.89 -53.42 3.39
N PRO A 557 26.84 -52.60 3.53
CA PRO A 557 25.80 -52.59 2.51
C PRO A 557 25.65 -51.21 1.87
N THR A 558 25.40 -51.28 0.58
CA THR A 558 25.08 -50.25 -0.41
C THR A 558 23.92 -49.32 -0.03
N PRO A 559 23.85 -48.13 -0.67
CA PRO A 559 22.89 -47.10 -0.35
C PRO A 559 21.52 -47.43 -0.96
N ASP A 560 20.48 -47.38 -0.14
CA ASP A 560 19.11 -47.41 -0.61
C ASP A 560 18.59 -45.98 -0.74
N VAL A 561 18.09 -45.69 -1.93
CA VAL A 561 17.57 -44.42 -2.40
C VAL A 561 16.25 -44.11 -1.67
N ARG A 562 16.16 -42.95 -1.02
CA ARG A 562 14.88 -42.25 -0.82
C ARG A 562 15.04 -40.77 -1.09
N ALA A 563 14.55 -40.37 -2.26
CA ALA A 563 14.15 -39.01 -2.55
C ALA A 563 13.05 -38.62 -1.55
N SER A 564 13.27 -37.55 -0.79
CA SER A 564 12.22 -36.88 -0.02
C SER A 564 11.71 -35.70 -0.81
N ASP A 565 10.47 -35.84 -1.27
CA ASP A 565 9.65 -34.85 -1.94
C ASP A 565 9.60 -33.53 -1.17
N ALA A 566 10.19 -32.49 -1.77
CA ALA A 566 9.98 -31.09 -1.42
C ALA A 566 8.97 -30.47 -2.40
N SER A 567 7.75 -31.03 -2.45
CA SER A 567 6.67 -30.56 -3.34
C SER A 567 5.30 -30.83 -2.70
N GLY A 568 5.01 -30.22 -1.54
CA GLY A 568 3.74 -30.46 -0.84
C GLY A 568 3.12 -29.26 -0.11
N LEU A 569 3.89 -28.23 0.23
CA LEU A 569 3.39 -27.10 1.04
C LEU A 569 3.00 -25.84 0.26
N VAL A 570 3.22 -25.81 -1.05
CA VAL A 570 2.83 -24.67 -1.91
C VAL A 570 1.41 -24.81 -2.48
N LEU A 571 0.87 -26.04 -2.57
CA LEU A 571 -0.47 -26.29 -3.09
C LEU A 571 -1.60 -26.17 -2.04
N LEU A 572 -1.26 -26.17 -0.74
CA LEU A 572 -2.24 -26.00 0.35
C LEU A 572 -2.54 -24.51 0.65
N TRP A 573 -1.63 -23.60 0.29
CA TRP A 573 -1.88 -22.15 0.38
C TRP A 573 -2.70 -21.60 -0.80
N LEU A 574 -2.65 -22.24 -1.98
CA LEU A 574 -3.46 -21.85 -3.14
C LEU A 574 -4.94 -22.27 -3.05
N LEU A 575 -5.29 -23.23 -2.19
CA LEU A 575 -6.68 -23.65 -1.97
C LEU A 575 -7.42 -22.84 -0.88
N LEU A 576 -6.70 -22.16 0.02
CA LEU A 576 -7.31 -21.30 1.05
C LEU A 576 -7.69 -19.91 0.55
N ILE A 577 -7.01 -19.40 -0.50
CA ILE A 577 -7.34 -18.11 -1.12
C ILE A 577 -8.59 -18.22 -2.04
N GLY A 578 -8.94 -19.42 -2.50
CA GLY A 578 -10.16 -19.67 -3.30
C GLY A 578 -11.48 -19.69 -2.51
N VAL A 579 -11.45 -19.84 -1.18
CA VAL A 579 -12.67 -19.99 -0.37
C VAL A 579 -13.10 -18.68 0.31
N LEU A 580 -12.20 -17.70 0.47
CA LEU A 580 -12.56 -16.39 1.05
C LEU A 580 -13.18 -15.40 0.04
N GLY A 581 -13.04 -15.65 -1.28
CA GLY A 581 -13.70 -14.86 -2.33
C GLY A 581 -15.19 -15.15 -2.52
N ALA A 582 -15.68 -16.31 -2.07
CA ALA A 582 -17.10 -16.69 -2.18
C ALA A 582 -17.94 -16.28 -0.95
N GLY A 583 -17.31 -16.00 0.21
CA GLY A 583 -18.03 -15.62 1.43
C GLY A 583 -18.51 -14.16 1.44
N VAL A 584 -17.77 -13.26 0.79
CA VAL A 584 -18.06 -11.81 0.80
C VAL A 584 -19.25 -11.47 -0.13
N THR A 585 -19.43 -12.20 -1.24
CA THR A 585 -20.57 -12.01 -2.14
C THR A 585 -21.88 -12.52 -1.51
N ALA A 586 -21.83 -13.61 -0.75
CA ALA A 586 -22.99 -14.14 -0.03
C ALA A 586 -23.45 -13.22 1.11
N TRP A 587 -22.52 -12.62 1.87
CA TRP A 587 -22.86 -11.68 2.96
C TRP A 587 -23.46 -10.37 2.44
N TRP A 588 -22.95 -9.83 1.33
CA TRP A 588 -23.46 -8.60 0.72
C TRP A 588 -24.86 -8.79 0.09
N GLN A 589 -25.14 -9.97 -0.46
CA GLN A 589 -26.45 -10.32 -1.03
C GLN A 589 -27.50 -10.62 0.07
N GLN A 590 -27.06 -11.09 1.24
CA GLN A 590 -27.93 -11.32 2.40
C GLN A 590 -28.27 -10.03 3.17
N GLN A 591 -27.42 -9.00 3.14
CA GLN A 591 -27.77 -7.67 3.66
C GLN A 591 -28.77 -6.92 2.76
N ARG A 592 -28.66 -7.03 1.43
CA ARG A 592 -29.63 -6.42 0.49
C ARG A 592 -31.04 -6.99 0.61
N THR A 593 -31.17 -8.29 0.85
CA THR A 593 -32.49 -8.93 1.04
C THR A 593 -33.13 -8.59 2.40
N ARG A 594 -32.34 -8.26 3.42
CA ARG A 594 -32.84 -7.77 4.73
C ARG A 594 -33.26 -6.29 4.69
N ALA A 595 -32.62 -5.47 3.85
CA ALA A 595 -33.04 -4.09 3.63
C ALA A 595 -34.39 -3.99 2.89
N ASN A 596 -34.62 -4.83 1.87
CA ASN A 596 -35.89 -4.84 1.13
C ASN A 596 -37.08 -5.44 1.91
N ARG A 597 -36.85 -6.18 3.00
CA ARG A 597 -37.92 -6.66 3.89
C ARG A 597 -38.35 -5.65 4.96
N ARG A 598 -37.72 -4.47 5.04
CA ARG A 598 -38.12 -3.40 5.96
C ARG A 598 -38.85 -2.24 5.27
N GLN A 599 -39.17 -2.38 3.98
CA GLN A 599 -39.93 -1.41 3.18
C GLN A 599 -41.16 -2.00 2.48
N LEU A 600 -41.59 -3.18 2.92
CA LEU A 600 -42.94 -3.74 2.78
C LEU A 600 -43.48 -3.95 4.19
#